data_AF-A0A7X2SEE0-F1
#
_entry.id   AF-A0A7X2SEE0-F1
#
_cell.length_a   1.000
_cell.length_b   1.000
_cell.length_c   1.000
_cell.angle_alpha   90.00
_cell.angle_beta   90.00
_cell.angle_gamma   90.00
#
_symmetry.space_group_name_H-M   'P 1'
#
loop_
_entity.id
_entity.type
_entity.pdbx_description
1 polymer ?
#
loop_
_entity_poly.entity_id
_entity_poly.type
_entity_poly.pdbx_seq_one_letter_code
_entity_poly.pdbx_strand_id
1 'polypeptide(L)'
;MKNLLKLSDRAADHCIAVGNEIEVNMRPGGIYANATDHASKLLENIVRVAGILHVVNNESGNISYDTLDAAVHICVFFSNEYMMVFDHTPNHVVNAMILNDWLTSNVRGRNQRYIPKRHTRQYCPSAVRKPAQFRDALEYLECSGYIRVFVNEKNRHLIDTMPHLPA
;
A
#
# COMPACT_ATOMS: atom_id res chain seq x y z
N MET A 1 -44.29 9.45 9.47
CA MET A 1 -43.77 8.11 9.14
C MET A 1 -42.31 8.25 8.72
N LYS A 2 -41.38 7.50 9.30
CA LYS A 2 -40.03 7.38 8.74
C LYS A 2 -40.15 6.46 7.53
N ASN A 3 -39.96 6.98 6.33
CA ASN A 3 -39.86 6.14 5.13
C ASN A 3 -38.49 5.47 5.16
N LEU A 4 -38.48 4.16 5.41
CA LEU A 4 -37.27 3.35 5.38
C LEU A 4 -37.00 2.93 3.93
N LEU A 5 -35.93 3.46 3.34
CA LEU A 5 -35.45 2.98 2.04
C LEU A 5 -34.87 1.57 2.19
N LYS A 6 -35.25 0.68 1.28
CA LYS A 6 -34.75 -0.70 1.22
C LYS A 6 -34.00 -0.90 -0.08
N LEU A 7 -33.01 -1.79 -0.06
CA LEU A 7 -32.41 -2.32 -1.28
C LEU A 7 -33.43 -3.24 -1.96
N SER A 8 -33.45 -3.22 -3.29
CA SER A 8 -34.06 -4.32 -4.06
C SER A 8 -33.28 -5.62 -3.85
N ASP A 9 -33.88 -6.78 -4.09
CA ASP A 9 -33.23 -8.09 -3.87
C ASP A 9 -31.89 -8.17 -4.62
N ARG A 10 -31.86 -7.75 -5.89
CA ARG A 10 -30.63 -7.71 -6.70
C ARG A 10 -29.59 -6.74 -6.14
N ALA A 11 -30.01 -5.60 -5.59
CA ALA A 11 -29.09 -4.67 -4.94
C ALA A 11 -28.58 -5.22 -3.60
N ALA A 12 -29.40 -5.95 -2.85
CA ALA A 12 -28.98 -6.61 -1.61
C ALA A 12 -27.92 -7.68 -1.88
N ASP A 13 -28.11 -8.52 -2.90
CA ASP A 13 -27.12 -9.52 -3.34
C ASP A 13 -25.79 -8.86 -3.73
N HIS A 14 -25.86 -7.75 -4.48
CA HIS A 14 -24.68 -6.98 -4.87
C HIS A 14 -23.98 -6.34 -3.66
N CYS A 15 -24.74 -5.79 -2.71
CA CYS A 15 -24.22 -5.23 -1.48
C CYS A 15 -23.43 -6.27 -0.67
N ILE A 16 -23.93 -7.50 -0.59
CA ILE A 16 -23.24 -8.62 0.08
C ILE A 16 -21.94 -8.96 -0.65
N ALA A 17 -21.98 -9.05 -1.99
CA ALA A 17 -20.80 -9.33 -2.79
C ALA A 17 -19.69 -8.27 -2.59
N VAL A 18 -20.06 -6.99 -2.63
CA VAL A 18 -19.14 -5.86 -2.36
C VAL A 18 -18.59 -5.93 -0.94
N GLY A 19 -19.42 -6.22 0.06
CA GLY A 19 -18.97 -6.41 1.43
C GLY A 19 -17.91 -7.51 1.57
N ASN A 20 -18.14 -8.66 0.93
CA ASN A 20 -17.17 -9.75 0.92
C ASN A 20 -15.86 -9.38 0.23
N GLU A 21 -15.92 -8.61 -0.86
CA GLU A 21 -14.73 -8.11 -1.56
C GLU A 21 -13.91 -7.16 -0.68
N ILE A 22 -14.57 -6.25 0.04
CA ILE A 22 -13.89 -5.36 1.00
C ILE A 22 -13.19 -6.18 2.09
N GLU A 23 -13.87 -7.18 2.66
CA GLU A 23 -13.30 -8.10 3.67
C GLU A 23 -12.08 -8.87 3.16
N VAL A 24 -12.11 -9.35 1.91
CA VAL A 24 -10.95 -9.99 1.28
C VAL A 24 -9.79 -9.00 1.16
N ASN A 25 -10.07 -7.75 0.77
CA ASN A 25 -9.05 -6.71 0.61
C ASN A 25 -8.48 -6.15 1.93
N MET A 26 -9.11 -6.43 3.07
CA MET A 26 -8.57 -6.12 4.40
C MET A 26 -7.55 -7.16 4.89
N ARG A 27 -7.47 -8.34 4.27
CA ARG A 27 -6.52 -9.39 4.67
C ARG A 27 -5.07 -8.99 4.36
N PRO A 28 -4.07 -9.63 4.98
CA PRO A 28 -2.66 -9.39 4.66
C PRO A 28 -2.40 -9.50 3.15
N GLY A 29 -1.80 -8.46 2.57
CA GLY A 29 -1.52 -8.35 1.13
C GLY A 29 -2.65 -7.75 0.28
N GLY A 30 -3.82 -7.47 0.86
CA GLY A 30 -4.90 -6.74 0.20
C GLY A 30 -4.69 -5.22 0.24
N ILE A 31 -5.44 -4.50 -0.62
CA ILE A 31 -5.27 -3.04 -0.77
C ILE A 31 -5.61 -2.24 0.48
N TYR A 32 -6.37 -2.83 1.42
CA TYR A 32 -6.78 -2.19 2.68
C TYR A 32 -6.09 -2.81 3.90
N ALA A 33 -5.04 -3.63 3.71
CA ALA A 33 -4.36 -4.34 4.79
C ALA A 33 -3.85 -3.40 5.91
N ASN A 34 -3.45 -2.18 5.55
CA ASN A 34 -2.95 -1.16 6.49
C ASN A 34 -4.02 -0.13 6.90
N ALA A 35 -5.26 -0.26 6.42
CA ALA A 35 -6.34 0.70 6.63
C ALA A 35 -7.68 -0.01 6.91
N THR A 36 -7.64 -1.07 7.72
CA THR A 36 -8.83 -1.86 8.08
C THR A 36 -9.91 -1.02 8.78
N ASP A 37 -9.51 -0.01 9.56
CA ASP A 37 -10.44 0.92 10.23
C ASP A 37 -11.22 1.82 9.25
N HIS A 38 -10.66 2.06 8.07
CA HIS A 38 -11.32 2.76 6.96
C HIS A 38 -12.21 1.79 6.17
N ALA A 39 -11.65 0.65 5.77
CA ALA A 39 -12.36 -0.35 4.97
C ALA A 39 -13.58 -0.94 5.68
N SER A 40 -13.53 -1.16 7.00
CA SER A 40 -14.66 -1.66 7.80
C SER A 40 -15.90 -0.75 7.78
N LYS A 41 -15.73 0.53 7.41
CA LYS A 41 -16.83 1.51 7.27
C LYS A 41 -17.26 1.73 5.82
N LEU A 42 -16.52 1.18 4.85
CA LEU A 42 -16.72 1.48 3.44
C LEU A 42 -18.09 0.98 2.94
N LEU A 43 -18.52 -0.22 3.34
CA LEU A 43 -19.82 -0.76 2.95
C LEU A 43 -21.00 0.07 3.49
N GLU A 44 -20.90 0.51 4.75
CA GLU A 44 -21.90 1.38 5.36
C GLU A 44 -21.98 2.74 4.62
N ASN A 45 -20.84 3.29 4.24
CA ASN A 45 -20.77 4.52 3.45
C ASN A 45 -21.38 4.34 2.05
N ILE A 46 -21.14 3.21 1.39
CA ILE A 46 -21.75 2.86 0.09
C ILE A 46 -23.27 2.87 0.20
N VAL A 47 -23.84 2.18 1.19
CA VAL A 47 -25.30 2.12 1.38
C VAL A 47 -25.89 3.50 1.67
N ARG A 48 -25.19 4.33 2.45
CA ARG A 48 -25.60 5.73 2.70
C ARG A 48 -25.59 6.56 1.43
N VAL A 49 -24.52 6.48 0.62
CA VAL A 49 -24.43 7.20 -0.66
C VAL A 49 -25.51 6.72 -1.63
N ALA A 50 -25.79 5.41 -1.70
CA ALA A 50 -26.87 4.87 -2.51
C ALA A 50 -28.24 5.46 -2.12
N GLY A 51 -28.51 5.58 -0.82
CA GLY A 51 -29.72 6.25 -0.32
C GLY A 51 -29.78 7.73 -0.71
N ILE A 52 -28.66 8.45 -0.68
CA ILE A 52 -28.57 9.85 -1.12
C ILE A 52 -28.86 9.96 -2.61
N LEU A 53 -28.22 9.13 -3.45
CA LEU A 53 -28.42 9.13 -4.90
C LEU A 53 -29.89 8.86 -5.25
N HIS A 54 -30.51 7.87 -4.60
CA HIS A 54 -31.91 7.54 -4.79
C HIS A 54 -32.82 8.75 -4.52
N VAL A 55 -32.60 9.46 -3.41
CA VAL A 55 -33.39 10.63 -3.03
C VAL A 55 -33.15 11.81 -3.98
N VAL A 56 -31.89 12.10 -4.32
CA VAL A 56 -31.53 13.23 -5.18
C VAL A 56 -32.06 13.06 -6.61
N ASN A 57 -32.11 11.81 -7.09
CA ASN A 57 -32.65 11.49 -8.42
C ASN A 57 -34.18 11.38 -8.46
N ASN A 58 -34.88 11.61 -7.33
CA ASN A 58 -36.33 11.42 -7.20
C ASN A 58 -36.81 10.03 -7.66
N GLU A 59 -35.99 9.01 -7.40
CA GLU A 59 -36.39 7.62 -7.64
C GLU A 59 -37.48 7.21 -6.63
N SER A 60 -38.26 6.19 -6.98
CA SER A 60 -39.33 5.68 -6.13
C SER A 60 -39.14 4.20 -5.83
N GLY A 61 -39.71 3.75 -4.71
CA GLY A 61 -39.64 2.35 -4.28
C GLY A 61 -38.32 2.00 -3.60
N ASN A 62 -37.77 0.84 -3.96
CA ASN A 62 -36.52 0.35 -3.40
C ASN A 62 -35.32 0.89 -4.20
N ILE A 63 -34.17 1.01 -3.54
CA ILE A 63 -32.90 1.35 -4.18
C ILE A 63 -32.55 0.24 -5.19
N SER A 64 -32.36 0.64 -6.43
CA SER A 64 -32.07 -0.27 -7.53
C SER A 64 -30.63 -0.80 -7.47
N TYR A 65 -30.35 -1.84 -8.26
CA TYR A 65 -28.98 -2.31 -8.45
C TYR A 65 -28.09 -1.18 -9.01
N ASP A 66 -28.56 -0.46 -10.03
CA ASP A 66 -27.78 0.59 -10.71
C ASP A 66 -27.45 1.76 -9.76
N THR A 67 -28.40 2.13 -8.90
CA THR A 67 -28.20 3.19 -7.89
C THR A 67 -27.16 2.78 -6.85
N LEU A 68 -27.18 1.52 -6.41
CA LEU A 68 -26.17 0.99 -5.50
C LEU A 68 -24.80 0.87 -6.17
N ASP A 69 -24.75 0.35 -7.40
CA ASP A 69 -23.52 0.19 -8.17
C ASP A 69 -22.85 1.56 -8.45
N ALA A 70 -23.62 2.60 -8.74
CA ALA A 70 -23.10 3.96 -8.83
C ALA A 70 -22.48 4.44 -7.50
N ALA A 71 -23.11 4.13 -6.36
CA ALA A 71 -22.56 4.46 -5.04
C ALA A 71 -21.27 3.70 -4.74
N VAL A 72 -21.19 2.41 -5.14
CA VAL A 72 -19.97 1.60 -5.05
C VAL A 72 -18.83 2.29 -5.80
N HIS A 73 -19.03 2.66 -7.06
CA HIS A 73 -18.00 3.33 -7.87
C HIS A 73 -17.49 4.63 -7.23
N ILE A 74 -18.39 5.48 -6.72
CA ILE A 74 -18.03 6.73 -6.06
C ILE A 74 -17.20 6.46 -4.79
N CYS A 75 -17.69 5.59 -3.91
CA CYS A 75 -17.03 5.32 -2.64
C CYS A 75 -15.70 4.59 -2.82
N VAL A 76 -15.59 3.64 -3.74
CA VAL A 76 -14.33 2.94 -4.05
C VAL A 76 -13.31 3.91 -4.63
N PHE A 77 -13.71 4.82 -5.53
CA PHE A 77 -12.82 5.84 -6.05
C PHE A 77 -12.19 6.68 -4.92
N PHE A 78 -13.00 7.25 -4.03
CA PHE A 78 -12.48 8.04 -2.92
C PHE A 78 -11.77 7.20 -1.85
N SER A 79 -12.11 5.93 -1.72
CA SER A 79 -11.36 5.00 -0.88
C SER A 79 -9.94 4.81 -1.42
N ASN A 80 -9.77 4.70 -2.74
CA ASN A 80 -8.45 4.61 -3.36
C ASN A 80 -7.65 5.92 -3.20
N GLU A 81 -8.29 7.08 -3.33
CA GLU A 81 -7.66 8.37 -3.00
C GLU A 81 -7.22 8.44 -1.52
N TYR A 82 -8.06 7.95 -0.60
CA TYR A 82 -7.71 7.85 0.82
C TYR A 82 -6.48 6.96 1.02
N MET A 83 -6.45 5.78 0.39
CA MET A 83 -5.29 4.89 0.47
C MET A 83 -4.04 5.54 -0.10
N MET A 84 -4.16 6.26 -1.22
CA MET A 84 -3.03 7.01 -1.74
C MET A 84 -2.50 8.00 -0.70
N VAL A 85 -3.35 8.77 -0.02
CA VAL A 85 -2.89 9.84 0.90
C VAL A 85 -2.49 9.33 2.29
N PHE A 86 -3.13 8.28 2.80
CA PHE A 86 -3.02 7.87 4.21
C PHE A 86 -2.34 6.51 4.40
N ASP A 87 -2.26 5.66 3.36
CA ASP A 87 -1.48 4.41 3.37
C ASP A 87 -0.09 4.61 2.72
N HIS A 88 0.46 5.81 2.86
CA HIS A 88 1.83 6.07 2.45
C HIS A 88 2.79 5.30 3.35
N THR A 89 3.19 4.11 2.88
CA THR A 89 4.48 3.52 3.26
C THR A 89 5.52 4.65 3.17
N PRO A 90 6.18 5.04 4.27
CA PRO A 90 7.00 6.23 4.29
C PRO A 90 8.04 6.20 3.17
N ASN A 91 8.32 7.35 2.55
CA ASN A 91 9.25 7.41 1.40
C ASN A 91 10.61 6.75 1.68
N HIS A 92 11.10 6.78 2.92
CA HIS A 92 12.34 6.09 3.29
C HIS A 92 12.21 4.56 3.24
N VAL A 93 11.04 3.99 3.57
CA VAL A 93 10.74 2.55 3.45
C VAL A 93 10.62 2.15 1.99
N VAL A 94 9.89 2.91 1.17
CA VAL A 94 9.81 2.66 -0.28
C VAL A 94 11.21 2.72 -0.92
N ASN A 95 12.00 3.74 -0.58
CA ASN A 95 13.37 3.87 -1.07
C ASN A 95 14.28 2.73 -0.57
N ALA A 96 14.07 2.24 0.65
CA ALA A 96 14.77 1.08 1.18
C ALA A 96 14.44 -0.19 0.40
N MET A 97 13.17 -0.42 0.06
CA MET A 97 12.76 -1.55 -0.78
C MET A 97 13.40 -1.49 -2.16
N ILE A 98 13.32 -0.33 -2.84
CA ILE A 98 13.96 -0.09 -4.14
C ILE A 98 15.48 -0.34 -4.06
N LEU A 99 16.13 0.12 -2.98
CA LEU A 99 17.56 -0.09 -2.77
C LEU A 99 17.88 -1.57 -2.54
N ASN A 100 17.07 -2.29 -1.76
CA ASN A 100 17.27 -3.70 -1.48
C ASN A 100 17.07 -4.58 -2.74
N ASP A 101 16.10 -4.27 -3.58
CA ASP A 101 15.91 -4.94 -4.87
C ASP A 101 17.10 -4.71 -5.81
N TRP A 102 17.61 -3.49 -5.83
CA TRP A 102 18.83 -3.17 -6.59
C TRP A 102 20.05 -3.94 -6.06
N LEU A 103 20.25 -4.00 -4.74
CA LEU A 103 21.32 -4.79 -4.11
C LEU A 103 21.17 -6.28 -4.41
N THR A 104 19.94 -6.78 -4.41
CA THR A 104 19.63 -8.18 -4.75
C THR A 104 20.03 -8.48 -6.20
N SER A 105 19.70 -7.59 -7.14
CA SER A 105 19.98 -7.79 -8.56
C SER A 105 21.46 -7.59 -8.93
N ASN A 106 22.13 -6.61 -8.30
CA ASN A 106 23.47 -6.18 -8.70
C ASN A 106 24.61 -6.72 -7.84
N VAL A 107 24.28 -7.30 -6.68
CA VAL A 107 25.28 -7.82 -5.72
C VAL A 107 24.97 -9.28 -5.43
N ARG A 108 23.83 -9.57 -4.78
CA ARG A 108 23.47 -10.94 -4.37
C ARG A 108 23.34 -11.89 -5.56
N GLY A 109 22.63 -11.48 -6.61
CA GLY A 109 22.42 -12.25 -7.84
C GLY A 109 23.69 -12.46 -8.67
N ARG A 110 24.77 -11.74 -8.36
CA ARG A 110 26.11 -11.94 -8.94
C ARG A 110 27.04 -12.73 -8.01
N ASN A 111 26.49 -13.38 -6.98
CA ASN A 111 27.23 -14.07 -5.93
C ASN A 111 28.26 -13.18 -5.21
N GLN A 112 28.00 -11.88 -5.14
CA GLN A 112 28.78 -10.94 -4.35
C GLN A 112 28.08 -10.69 -3.01
N ARG A 113 28.85 -10.54 -1.95
CA ARG A 113 28.35 -10.20 -0.61
C ARG A 113 28.56 -8.73 -0.26
N TYR A 114 29.73 -8.20 -0.61
CA TYR A 114 30.17 -6.86 -0.23
C TYR A 114 30.17 -5.92 -1.42
N ILE A 115 29.72 -4.68 -1.19
CA ILE A 115 29.77 -3.60 -2.18
C ILE A 115 30.21 -2.28 -1.53
N PRO A 116 31.05 -1.45 -2.19
CA PRO A 116 31.36 -0.13 -1.66
C PRO A 116 30.13 0.75 -1.52
N LYS A 117 29.97 1.41 -0.36
CA LYS A 117 28.86 2.34 -0.11
C LYS A 117 28.79 3.46 -1.16
N ARG A 118 29.96 3.97 -1.57
CA ARG A 118 30.07 4.97 -2.64
C ARG A 118 29.55 4.48 -4.00
N HIS A 119 29.91 3.25 -4.37
CA HIS A 119 29.46 2.65 -5.63
C HIS A 119 27.94 2.46 -5.62
N THR A 120 27.40 1.94 -4.51
CA THR A 120 25.96 1.79 -4.32
C THR A 120 25.24 3.13 -4.50
N ARG A 121 25.68 4.21 -3.84
CA ARG A 121 25.08 5.53 -3.99
C ARG A 121 25.15 6.05 -5.43
N GLN A 122 26.24 5.80 -6.15
CA GLN A 122 26.42 6.28 -7.52
C GLN A 122 25.50 5.58 -8.52
N TYR A 123 25.29 4.27 -8.36
CA TYR A 123 24.61 3.43 -9.35
C TYR A 123 23.22 2.94 -8.95
N CYS A 124 22.79 3.16 -7.71
CA CYS A 124 21.42 2.88 -7.29
C CYS A 124 20.39 3.66 -8.13
N PRO A 125 19.12 3.24 -8.14
CA PRO A 125 18.05 3.90 -8.89
C PRO A 125 17.93 5.38 -8.53
N SER A 126 17.50 6.20 -9.50
CA SER A 126 17.42 7.66 -9.35
C SER A 126 16.58 8.11 -8.15
N ALA A 127 15.52 7.36 -7.83
CA ALA A 127 14.64 7.59 -6.68
C ALA A 127 15.36 7.56 -5.32
N VAL A 128 16.49 6.83 -5.21
CA VAL A 128 17.24 6.67 -3.95
C VAL A 128 18.59 7.38 -3.99
N ARG A 129 19.00 7.94 -5.15
CA ARG A 129 20.34 8.49 -5.38
C ARG A 129 20.64 9.77 -4.58
N LYS A 130 19.60 10.52 -4.19
CA LYS A 130 19.78 11.77 -3.42
C LYS A 130 20.38 11.46 -2.04
N PRO A 131 21.32 12.27 -1.51
CA PRO A 131 22.06 11.93 -0.30
C PRO A 131 21.18 11.61 0.93
N ALA A 132 20.13 12.40 1.18
CA ALA A 132 19.22 12.16 2.30
C ALA A 132 18.44 10.85 2.12
N GLN A 133 17.80 10.66 0.96
CA GLN A 133 17.04 9.45 0.63
C GLN A 133 17.90 8.19 0.70
N PHE A 134 19.14 8.25 0.18
CA PHE A 134 20.08 7.15 0.25
C PHE A 134 20.43 6.79 1.69
N ARG A 135 20.70 7.80 2.53
CA ARG A 135 21.04 7.60 3.93
C ARG A 135 19.88 6.97 4.70
N ASP A 136 18.69 7.55 4.59
CA ASP A 136 17.51 7.12 5.35
C ASP A 136 17.08 5.70 4.92
N ALA A 137 17.19 5.38 3.61
CA ALA A 137 16.96 4.03 3.10
C ALA A 137 17.99 3.02 3.62
N LEU A 138 19.28 3.40 3.65
CA LEU A 138 20.36 2.55 4.13
C LEU A 138 20.23 2.28 5.64
N GLU A 139 19.88 3.29 6.42
CA GLU A 139 19.62 3.19 7.86
C GLU A 139 18.44 2.26 8.14
N TYR A 140 17.33 2.40 7.41
CA TYR A 140 16.18 1.50 7.53
C TYR A 140 16.57 0.04 7.26
N LEU A 141 17.33 -0.23 6.19
CA LEU A 141 17.76 -1.60 5.86
C LEU A 141 18.73 -2.18 6.91
N GLU A 142 19.58 -1.35 7.49
CA GLU A 142 20.52 -1.76 8.54
C GLU A 142 19.79 -2.06 9.86
N CYS A 143 18.90 -1.16 10.31
CA CYS A 143 18.07 -1.38 11.50
C CYS A 143 17.14 -2.60 11.35
N SER A 144 16.70 -2.90 10.13
CA SER A 144 15.87 -4.07 9.82
C SER A 144 16.68 -5.36 9.62
N GLY A 145 18.01 -5.31 9.70
CA GLY A 145 18.89 -6.48 9.59
C GLY A 145 19.12 -7.02 8.17
N TYR A 146 18.64 -6.33 7.13
CA TYR A 146 18.83 -6.76 5.73
C TYR A 146 20.24 -6.53 5.21
N ILE A 147 20.95 -5.55 5.79
CA ILE A 147 22.33 -5.21 5.47
C ILE A 147 23.11 -4.86 6.75
N ARG A 148 24.43 -4.75 6.64
CA ARG A 148 25.29 -4.13 7.66
C ARG A 148 26.29 -3.20 6.98
N VAL A 149 26.45 -1.99 7.49
CA VAL A 149 27.45 -1.04 7.02
C VAL A 149 28.67 -1.11 7.93
N PHE A 150 29.86 -1.24 7.34
CA PHE A 150 31.10 -1.30 8.12
C PHE A 150 32.25 -0.64 7.38
N VAL A 151 33.33 -0.36 8.10
CA VAL A 151 34.60 0.12 7.55
C VAL A 151 35.58 -1.03 7.57
N ASN A 152 36.20 -1.34 6.43
CA ASN A 152 37.23 -2.36 6.38
C ASN A 152 38.59 -1.83 6.86
N GLU A 153 39.57 -2.73 6.99
CA GLU A 153 40.95 -2.40 7.40
C GLU A 153 41.63 -1.35 6.51
N LYS A 154 41.20 -1.21 5.26
CA LYS A 154 41.70 -0.22 4.28
C LYS A 154 40.93 1.11 4.34
N ASN A 155 40.21 1.36 5.43
CA ASN A 155 39.38 2.54 5.64
C ASN A 155 38.32 2.80 4.55
N ARG A 156 37.76 1.72 3.96
CA ARG A 156 36.68 1.80 2.96
C ARG A 156 35.34 1.44 3.60
N HIS A 157 34.34 2.29 3.38
CA HIS A 157 32.96 2.01 3.76
C HIS A 157 32.33 0.99 2.80
N LEU A 158 31.97 -0.17 3.34
CA LEU A 158 31.36 -1.28 2.64
C LEU A 158 29.95 -1.55 3.19
N ILE A 159 29.12 -2.15 2.35
CA ILE A 159 27.81 -2.70 2.70
C ILE A 159 27.94 -4.22 2.57
N ASP A 160 27.74 -4.93 3.68
CA ASP A 160 27.50 -6.36 3.71
C ASP A 160 26.02 -6.61 3.44
N THR A 161 25.70 -7.22 2.31
CA THR A 161 24.31 -7.51 1.96
C THR A 161 23.81 -8.79 2.62
N MET A 162 24.67 -9.67 3.13
CA MET A 162 24.27 -10.93 3.76
C MET A 162 24.78 -11.01 5.19
N PRO A 163 24.37 -10.09 6.09
CA PRO A 163 24.93 -9.99 7.44
C PRO A 163 24.63 -11.18 8.34
N HIS A 164 23.62 -12.00 7.97
CA HIS A 164 23.28 -13.24 8.67
C HIS A 164 24.27 -14.38 8.43
N LEU A 165 25.14 -14.26 7.41
CA LEU A 165 26.19 -15.26 7.14
C LEU A 165 27.43 -14.95 8.00
N PRO A 166 28.17 -15.98 8.47
CA PRO A 166 29.43 -15.77 9.18
C PRO A 166 30.43 -14.98 8.31
N ALA A 167 31.21 -14.11 8.95
CA ALA A 167 32.16 -13.22 8.28
C ALA A 167 33.34 -13.98 7.67
#